data_AF-A0A7K8D9G7-F1
#
_entry.id   AF-A0A7K8D9G7-F1
#
_cell.length_a   1.000
_cell.length_b   1.000
_cell.length_c   1.000
_cell.angle_alpha   90.00
_cell.angle_beta   90.00
_cell.angle_gamma   90.00
#
_symmetry.space_group_name_H-M   'P 1'
#
loop_
_entity.id
_entity.type
_entity.pdbx_description
1 polymer ?
#
loop_
_entity_poly.entity_id
_entity_poly.type
_entity_poly.pdbx_seq_one_letter_code
_entity_poly.pdbx_strand_id
1 'polypeptide(L)'
;QDAIDRKEKRSETFKTAVHGPETDTPALKTEELGRRAPQWVRDNLVTMCMRCKEPFNAITRRRHHCRACGYVVCARCSDYKAELQYDGNRPNRVCQECYIFLTGHTVLEDREGKQKGILEKGAAEVSSRSLLCSSLQLLDKNGKGGTRGWFVIPQDDPLVLYVYAAPQDVRAHTSIPLLGYQVRDMPQSESRHLFQLVQSRQVFTFVADTEELKRHWMRAMARSAAGITHPEEEED
;
A
#
# COMPACT_ATOMS: atom_id res chain seq x y z
N GLN A 1 -17.74 -12.62 -18.22
CA GLN A 1 -17.91 -12.91 -16.79
C GLN A 1 -16.60 -13.42 -16.17
N ASP A 2 -16.04 -14.54 -16.65
CA ASP A 2 -14.87 -15.23 -16.06
C ASP A 2 -13.59 -14.40 -15.83
N ALA A 3 -13.31 -13.39 -16.67
CA ALA A 3 -12.12 -12.54 -16.52
C ALA A 3 -12.27 -11.46 -15.44
N ILE A 4 -13.51 -11.03 -15.18
CA ILE A 4 -13.90 -10.06 -14.15
C ILE A 4 -13.81 -10.77 -12.79
N ASP A 5 -14.42 -11.95 -12.70
CA ASP A 5 -14.37 -12.80 -11.50
C ASP A 5 -12.92 -13.13 -11.11
N ARG A 6 -12.03 -13.40 -12.09
CA ARG A 6 -10.62 -13.72 -11.81
C ARG A 6 -9.80 -12.54 -11.28
N LYS A 7 -10.23 -11.29 -11.52
CA LYS A 7 -9.54 -10.06 -11.10
C LYS A 7 -10.14 -9.44 -9.84
N GLU A 8 -11.45 -9.51 -9.64
CA GLU A 8 -12.08 -9.22 -8.36
C GLU A 8 -11.60 -10.22 -7.31
N LYS A 9 -11.58 -11.50 -7.68
CA LYS A 9 -10.89 -12.53 -6.90
C LYS A 9 -9.42 -12.20 -6.68
N ARG A 10 -8.72 -11.42 -7.52
CA ARG A 10 -7.34 -10.97 -7.26
C ARG A 10 -7.24 -9.78 -6.31
N SER A 11 -8.22 -8.86 -6.28
CA SER A 11 -8.32 -7.78 -5.30
C SER A 11 -8.77 -8.30 -3.93
N GLU A 12 -9.73 -9.23 -3.94
CA GLU A 12 -10.17 -9.99 -2.78
C GLU A 12 -9.08 -10.94 -2.30
N THR A 13 -8.46 -11.75 -3.18
CA THR A 13 -7.27 -12.55 -2.82
C THR A 13 -6.11 -11.64 -2.42
N PHE A 14 -6.05 -10.37 -2.83
CA PHE A 14 -5.07 -9.44 -2.27
C PHE A 14 -5.44 -9.09 -0.82
N LYS A 15 -6.70 -8.77 -0.52
CA LYS A 15 -7.19 -8.62 0.86
C LYS A 15 -6.95 -9.91 1.66
N THR A 16 -7.22 -11.09 1.12
CA THR A 16 -7.02 -12.41 1.76
C THR A 16 -5.55 -12.83 1.83
N ALA A 17 -4.69 -12.48 0.87
CA ALA A 17 -3.25 -12.75 0.95
C ALA A 17 -2.53 -11.81 1.92
N VAL A 18 -3.14 -10.66 2.23
CA VAL A 18 -2.80 -9.84 3.39
C VAL A 18 -3.32 -10.49 4.68
N HIS A 19 -4.45 -11.20 4.63
CA HIS A 19 -5.03 -11.98 5.73
C HIS A 19 -4.73 -13.49 5.60
N GLY A 20 -3.44 -13.89 5.69
CA GLY A 20 -3.12 -15.28 6.00
C GLY A 20 -3.97 -15.74 7.21
N PRO A 21 -4.35 -17.04 7.29
CA PRO A 21 -5.37 -17.51 8.23
C PRO A 21 -5.04 -17.03 9.64
N GLU A 22 -5.94 -16.20 10.18
CA GLU A 22 -5.97 -15.66 11.53
C GLU A 22 -4.64 -15.64 12.28
N THR A 23 -3.71 -14.79 11.85
CA THR A 23 -2.69 -14.21 12.75
C THR A 23 -2.28 -12.83 12.22
N ASP A 24 -2.41 -11.84 13.10
CA ASP A 24 -2.04 -10.44 12.95
C ASP A 24 -0.87 -10.15 11.98
N THR A 25 -1.13 -9.32 10.96
CA THR A 25 -0.13 -8.49 10.23
C THR A 25 0.98 -9.24 9.43
N PRO A 26 1.41 -8.79 8.24
CA PRO A 26 2.55 -9.42 7.53
C PRO A 26 3.92 -9.23 8.22
N ALA A 27 3.97 -8.52 9.34
CA ALA A 27 5.11 -8.55 10.24
C ALA A 27 4.94 -9.79 11.12
N LEU A 28 5.77 -10.83 10.91
CA LEU A 28 5.93 -11.91 11.88
C LEU A 28 5.88 -11.32 13.29
N LYS A 29 5.01 -11.87 14.15
CA LYS A 29 5.01 -11.54 15.58
C LYS A 29 6.46 -11.53 16.04
N THR A 30 6.87 -10.45 16.68
CA THR A 30 8.26 -10.16 17.06
C THR A 30 8.96 -11.36 17.70
N GLU A 31 8.21 -12.23 18.38
CA GLU A 31 8.66 -13.47 19.03
C GLU A 31 9.14 -14.58 18.07
N GLU A 32 8.67 -14.62 16.81
CA GLU A 32 9.07 -15.62 15.80
C GLU A 32 10.25 -15.17 14.94
N LEU A 33 10.71 -13.92 15.10
CA LEU A 33 11.74 -13.35 14.25
C LEU A 33 13.03 -14.19 14.32
N GLY A 34 13.51 -14.65 13.16
CA GLY A 34 14.69 -15.52 13.07
C GLY A 34 14.45 -16.98 13.47
N ARG A 35 13.31 -17.33 14.08
CA ARG A 35 12.91 -18.72 14.36
C ARG A 35 12.19 -19.38 13.20
N ARG A 36 11.52 -18.58 12.35
CA ARG A 36 10.84 -19.04 11.14
C ARG A 36 11.21 -18.18 9.94
N ALA A 37 11.28 -18.79 8.76
CA ALA A 37 11.48 -18.06 7.52
C ALA A 37 10.27 -17.15 7.22
N PRO A 38 10.46 -15.84 6.96
CA PRO A 38 9.37 -14.94 6.64
C PRO A 38 8.86 -15.17 5.22
N GLN A 39 7.62 -14.75 4.97
CA GLN A 39 7.16 -14.52 3.61
C GLN A 39 7.82 -13.25 3.05
N TRP A 40 8.49 -13.38 1.92
CA TRP A 40 9.12 -12.22 1.28
C TRP A 40 8.10 -11.37 0.55
N VAL A 41 8.22 -10.05 0.71
CA VAL A 41 7.47 -9.12 -0.12
C VAL A 41 8.04 -9.16 -1.54
N ARG A 42 7.16 -9.37 -2.53
CA ARG A 42 7.57 -9.43 -3.94
C ARG A 42 8.01 -8.05 -4.42
N ASP A 43 9.09 -8.01 -5.20
CA ASP A 43 9.72 -6.77 -5.68
C ASP A 43 8.78 -5.84 -6.45
N ASN A 44 7.81 -6.40 -7.18
CA ASN A 44 6.84 -5.65 -7.96
C ASN A 44 5.68 -5.06 -7.14
N LEU A 45 5.57 -5.39 -5.85
CA LEU A 45 4.56 -4.85 -4.95
C LEU A 45 5.05 -3.66 -4.13
N VAL A 46 6.32 -3.25 -4.30
CA VAL A 46 6.95 -2.17 -3.55
C VAL A 46 7.89 -1.34 -4.43
N THR A 47 7.81 -0.02 -4.29
CA THR A 47 8.61 0.94 -5.03
C THR A 47 9.71 1.60 -4.20
N MET A 48 9.67 1.48 -2.88
CA MET A 48 10.57 2.14 -1.95
C MET A 48 11.20 1.20 -0.91
N CYS A 49 12.34 1.60 -0.34
CA CYS A 49 12.93 0.90 0.79
C CYS A 49 11.97 0.93 1.98
N MET A 50 11.58 -0.23 2.50
CA MET A 50 10.64 -0.36 3.62
C MET A 50 11.21 0.07 4.98
N ARG A 51 12.47 0.56 5.01
CA ARG A 51 13.11 1.12 6.21
C ARG A 51 13.28 2.63 6.10
N CYS A 52 14.00 3.10 5.08
CA CYS A 52 14.28 4.53 4.91
C CYS A 52 13.29 5.27 4.00
N LYS A 53 12.29 4.58 3.42
CA LYS A 53 11.22 5.16 2.58
C LYS A 53 11.70 5.81 1.27
N GLU A 54 12.99 5.69 0.97
CA GLU A 54 13.60 6.18 -0.27
C GLU A 54 13.23 5.29 -1.46
N PRO A 55 12.81 5.86 -2.60
CA PRO A 55 12.48 5.10 -3.80
C PRO A 55 13.66 4.27 -4.32
N PHE A 56 13.38 3.05 -4.75
CA PHE A 56 14.37 2.22 -5.44
C PHE A 56 14.65 2.76 -6.85
N ASN A 57 15.87 2.52 -7.34
CA ASN A 57 16.24 2.83 -8.72
C ASN A 57 17.23 1.78 -9.25
N ALA A 58 17.39 1.70 -10.57
CA ALA A 58 18.17 0.64 -11.21
C ALA A 58 19.68 0.70 -10.91
N ILE A 59 20.21 1.88 -10.58
CA ILE A 59 21.65 2.16 -10.57
C ILE A 59 22.21 2.16 -9.15
N THR A 60 21.71 3.05 -8.29
CA THR A 60 22.31 3.36 -6.98
C THR A 60 21.55 2.75 -5.80
N ARG A 61 20.25 2.46 -5.94
CA ARG A 61 19.43 1.91 -4.87
C ARG A 61 18.66 0.67 -5.31
N ARG A 62 19.39 -0.45 -5.37
CA ARG A 62 18.83 -1.78 -5.70
C ARG A 62 18.05 -2.38 -4.53
N ARG A 63 17.19 -3.35 -4.86
CA ARG A 63 16.35 -4.10 -3.92
C ARG A 63 17.13 -5.23 -3.27
N HIS A 64 16.92 -5.45 -1.98
CA HIS A 64 17.41 -6.59 -1.21
C HIS A 64 16.33 -7.03 -0.23
N HIS A 65 16.26 -8.32 0.10
CA HIS A 65 15.34 -8.78 1.14
C HIS A 65 16.02 -8.92 2.49
N CYS A 66 15.35 -8.48 3.55
CA CYS A 66 15.71 -8.88 4.90
C CYS A 66 15.31 -10.35 5.10
N ARG A 67 16.26 -11.21 5.45
CA ARG A 67 15.98 -12.64 5.66
C ARG A 67 15.15 -12.90 6.92
N ALA A 68 15.14 -11.97 7.88
CA ALA A 68 14.37 -12.11 9.11
C ALA A 68 12.89 -11.68 8.97
N CYS A 69 12.61 -10.51 8.36
CA CYS A 69 11.23 -9.99 8.24
C CYS A 69 10.65 -10.00 6.82
N GLY A 70 11.42 -10.39 5.80
CA GLY A 70 10.95 -10.49 4.41
C GLY A 70 10.78 -9.15 3.67
N TYR A 71 11.00 -8.01 4.33
CA TYR A 71 10.88 -6.67 3.74
C TYR A 71 11.90 -6.42 2.63
N VAL A 72 11.51 -5.61 1.65
CA VAL A 72 12.40 -5.12 0.60
C VAL A 72 13.08 -3.84 1.08
N VAL A 73 14.40 -3.87 1.12
CA VAL A 73 15.28 -2.87 1.73
C VAL A 73 16.45 -2.55 0.80
N CYS A 74 17.05 -1.37 0.97
CA CYS A 74 18.27 -1.01 0.24
C CYS A 74 19.53 -1.54 0.96
N ALA A 75 20.68 -1.50 0.28
CA ALA A 75 21.96 -1.97 0.84
C ALA A 75 22.28 -1.28 2.17
N ARG A 76 22.17 0.05 2.22
CA ARG A 76 22.42 0.85 3.45
C ARG A 76 21.56 0.42 4.64
N CYS A 77 20.29 0.07 4.41
CA CYS A 77 19.38 -0.33 5.50
C CYS A 77 19.53 -1.80 5.91
N SER A 78 20.39 -2.56 5.22
CA SER A 78 20.54 -4.00 5.40
C SER A 78 21.99 -4.46 5.35
N ASP A 79 22.92 -3.61 5.75
CA ASP A 79 24.35 -3.92 5.79
C ASP A 79 24.75 -4.79 7.00
N TYR A 80 23.76 -5.42 7.63
CA TYR A 80 23.90 -6.19 8.86
C TYR A 80 23.70 -7.69 8.59
N LYS A 81 24.33 -8.52 9.42
CA LYS A 81 24.12 -9.96 9.41
C LYS A 81 23.78 -10.45 10.81
N ALA A 82 22.76 -11.30 10.92
CA ALA A 82 22.38 -11.97 12.16
C ALA A 82 22.21 -13.47 11.91
N GLU A 83 22.47 -14.28 12.93
CA GLU A 83 22.21 -15.72 12.91
C GLU A 83 20.69 -15.96 12.97
N LEU A 84 20.19 -16.81 12.07
CA LEU A 84 18.77 -17.15 12.01
C LEU A 84 18.60 -18.64 12.32
N GLN A 85 17.84 -18.97 13.36
CA GLN A 85 17.62 -20.33 13.84
C GLN A 85 17.00 -21.22 12.75
N TYR A 86 16.05 -20.70 11.98
CA TYR A 86 15.43 -21.47 10.89
C TYR A 86 16.41 -21.87 9.79
N ASP A 87 17.55 -21.18 9.69
CA ASP A 87 18.59 -21.40 8.67
C ASP A 87 19.88 -21.99 9.29
N GLY A 88 19.73 -22.74 10.37
CA GLY A 88 20.83 -23.41 11.07
C GLY A 88 21.81 -22.43 11.72
N ASN A 89 21.31 -21.29 12.22
CA ASN A 89 22.10 -20.20 12.81
C ASN A 89 23.16 -19.62 11.87
N ARG A 90 22.97 -19.73 10.55
CA ARG A 90 23.88 -19.10 9.59
C ARG A 90 23.72 -17.58 9.57
N PRO A 91 24.82 -16.81 9.42
CA PRO A 91 24.75 -15.35 9.35
C PRO A 91 24.10 -14.89 8.04
N ASN A 92 22.93 -14.28 8.16
CA ASN A 92 22.08 -13.89 7.05
C ASN A 92 21.87 -12.37 6.99
N ARG A 93 21.69 -11.81 5.78
CA ARG A 93 21.41 -10.38 5.60
C ARG A 93 20.12 -9.99 6.32
N VAL A 94 20.22 -9.05 7.24
CA VAL A 94 19.06 -8.50 7.95
C VAL A 94 19.05 -6.98 7.87
N CYS A 95 17.86 -6.39 8.01
CA CYS A 95 17.78 -4.96 8.19
C CYS A 95 18.22 -4.57 9.61
N GLN A 96 18.54 -3.30 9.81
CA GLN A 96 19.01 -2.78 11.10
C GLN A 96 18.07 -3.12 12.27
N GLU A 97 16.76 -2.90 12.12
CA GLU A 97 15.78 -3.22 13.17
C GLU A 97 15.79 -4.70 13.56
N CYS A 98 15.88 -5.61 12.58
CA CYS A 98 15.98 -7.03 12.87
C CYS A 98 17.32 -7.41 13.49
N TYR A 99 18.42 -6.75 13.10
CA TYR A 99 19.73 -6.97 13.72
C TYR A 99 19.72 -6.59 15.20
N ILE A 100 19.20 -5.40 15.53
CA ILE A 100 19.05 -4.90 16.91
C ILE A 100 18.22 -5.89 17.71
N PHE A 101 17.06 -6.30 17.18
CA PHE A 101 16.18 -7.23 17.85
C PHE A 101 16.84 -8.60 18.12
N LEU A 102 17.47 -9.20 17.10
CA LEU A 102 18.03 -10.55 17.19
C LEU A 102 19.30 -10.63 18.04
N THR A 103 20.09 -9.56 18.10
CA THR A 103 21.39 -9.55 18.79
C THR A 103 21.36 -8.82 20.13
N GLY A 104 20.29 -8.09 20.44
CA GLY A 104 20.22 -7.23 21.63
C GLY A 104 21.16 -6.03 21.58
N HIS A 105 21.83 -5.76 20.45
CA HIS A 105 22.68 -4.58 20.31
C HIS A 105 21.83 -3.32 20.21
N THR A 106 21.95 -2.44 21.21
CA THR A 106 21.44 -1.07 21.10
C THR A 106 22.40 -0.25 20.24
N VAL A 107 22.07 -0.08 18.96
CA VAL A 107 22.70 0.99 18.17
C VAL A 107 22.11 2.29 18.70
N LEU A 108 22.94 3.17 19.29
CA LEU A 108 22.53 4.53 19.64
C LEU A 108 22.27 5.29 18.33
N GLU A 109 21.06 5.16 17.80
CA GLU A 109 20.61 6.04 16.74
C GLU A 109 20.00 7.29 17.35
N ASP A 110 20.59 8.43 17.01
CA ASP A 110 20.00 9.76 17.17
C ASP A 110 18.86 9.88 16.13
N ARG A 111 17.77 9.16 16.36
CA ARG A 111 16.53 9.33 15.61
C ARG A 111 15.56 10.00 16.54
N GLU A 112 15.58 11.32 16.52
CA GLU A 112 14.44 12.13 16.95
C GLU A 112 13.17 11.44 16.46
N GLY A 113 12.31 11.08 17.40
CA GLY A 113 11.02 10.47 17.13
C GLY A 113 10.19 11.46 16.31
N LYS A 114 10.41 11.48 14.99
CA LYS A 114 9.53 12.16 14.05
C LYS A 114 8.18 11.50 14.23
N GLN A 115 7.25 12.25 14.81
CA GLN A 115 5.84 11.89 14.80
C GLN A 115 5.50 11.40 13.40
N LYS A 116 4.94 10.19 13.31
CA LYS A 116 4.52 9.61 12.04
C LYS A 116 3.49 10.55 11.42
N GLY A 117 3.89 11.31 10.41
CA GLY A 117 2.99 12.20 9.68
C GLY A 117 1.86 11.40 9.02
N ILE A 118 0.77 12.07 8.63
CA ILE A 118 -0.43 11.45 8.03
C ILE A 118 -0.09 10.50 6.87
N LEU A 119 0.95 10.81 6.08
CA LEU A 119 1.39 9.99 4.93
C LEU A 119 2.24 8.78 5.31
N GLU A 120 2.62 8.61 6.58
CA GLU A 120 3.46 7.50 7.04
C GLU A 120 2.70 6.22 7.35
N LYS A 121 1.40 6.15 7.05
CA LYS A 121 0.61 4.92 7.09
C LYS A 121 1.03 3.99 5.93
N GLY A 122 1.20 2.70 6.20
CA GLY A 122 1.58 1.72 5.17
C GLY A 122 0.39 1.25 4.34
N ALA A 123 0.57 1.06 3.02
CA ALA A 123 -0.50 0.66 2.12
C ALA A 123 -1.22 -0.62 2.56
N ALA A 124 -0.47 -1.64 2.98
CA ALA A 124 -1.02 -2.91 3.44
C ALA A 124 -1.83 -2.77 4.74
N GLU A 125 -1.35 -1.96 5.68
CA GLU A 125 -2.02 -1.66 6.96
C GLU A 125 -3.34 -0.92 6.74
N VAL A 126 -3.34 0.13 5.91
CA VAL A 126 -4.57 0.89 5.64
C VAL A 126 -5.56 0.06 4.81
N SER A 127 -5.07 -0.80 3.92
CA SER A 127 -5.92 -1.63 3.07
C SER A 127 -6.71 -2.68 3.86
N SER A 128 -6.16 -3.20 4.96
CA SER A 128 -6.87 -4.20 5.79
C SER A 128 -8.10 -3.64 6.50
N ARG A 129 -8.12 -2.32 6.73
CA ARG A 129 -9.22 -1.59 7.37
C ARG A 129 -9.76 -0.49 6.46
N SER A 130 -10.00 -0.84 5.19
CA SER A 130 -10.46 0.10 4.17
C SER A 130 -11.92 -0.11 3.80
N LEU A 131 -12.62 0.99 3.51
CA LEU A 131 -13.91 0.93 2.80
C LEU A 131 -13.70 0.42 1.38
N LEU A 132 -12.67 0.93 0.72
CA LEU A 132 -12.28 0.51 -0.61
C LEU A 132 -10.78 0.66 -0.80
N CYS A 133 -10.16 -0.37 -1.36
CA CYS A 133 -8.78 -0.34 -1.80
C CYS A 133 -8.61 -1.15 -3.09
N SER A 134 -7.92 -0.59 -4.07
CA SER A 134 -7.54 -1.31 -5.28
C SER A 134 -6.49 -0.52 -6.08
N SER A 135 -6.02 -1.14 -7.17
CA SER A 135 -5.27 -0.39 -8.18
C SER A 135 -6.21 0.46 -9.03
N LEU A 136 -5.76 1.67 -9.39
CA LEU A 136 -6.31 2.51 -10.45
C LEU A 136 -5.14 3.12 -11.25
N GLN A 137 -5.42 3.64 -12.44
CA GLN A 137 -4.48 4.52 -13.13
C GLN A 137 -4.90 5.97 -12.91
N LEU A 138 -3.98 6.81 -12.46
CA LEU A 138 -4.19 8.26 -12.38
C LEU A 138 -3.50 8.90 -13.59
N LEU A 139 -4.30 9.55 -14.45
CA LEU A 139 -3.77 10.23 -15.63
C LEU A 139 -3.00 11.49 -15.25
N ASP A 140 -2.00 11.81 -16.07
CA ASP A 140 -1.31 13.09 -15.97
C ASP A 140 -2.25 14.26 -16.32
N LYS A 141 -1.84 15.49 -15.97
CA LYS A 141 -2.63 16.70 -16.23
C LYS A 141 -2.92 16.94 -17.71
N ASN A 142 -2.14 16.34 -18.60
CA ASN A 142 -2.24 16.50 -20.04
C ASN A 142 -3.11 15.41 -20.69
N GLY A 143 -3.56 14.41 -19.91
CA GLY A 143 -4.32 13.25 -20.36
C GLY A 143 -3.56 12.32 -21.31
N LYS A 144 -2.24 12.51 -21.50
CA LYS A 144 -1.44 11.78 -22.51
C LYS A 144 -0.80 10.51 -21.95
N GLY A 145 -0.67 10.42 -20.64
CA GLY A 145 -0.15 9.27 -19.92
C GLY A 145 -0.81 9.14 -18.55
N GLY A 146 -0.37 8.15 -17.77
CA GLY A 146 -0.84 7.97 -16.41
C GLY A 146 -0.03 6.95 -15.64
N THR A 147 0.02 7.12 -14.32
CA THR A 147 0.72 6.21 -13.42
C THR A 147 -0.29 5.29 -12.76
N ARG A 148 -0.01 3.99 -12.78
CA ARG A 148 -0.76 3.02 -11.98
C ARG A 148 -0.35 3.19 -10.52
N GLY A 149 -1.33 3.33 -9.64
CA GLY A 149 -1.13 3.44 -8.20
C GLY A 149 -2.06 2.51 -7.43
N TRP A 150 -1.81 2.41 -6.13
CA TRP A 150 -2.69 1.75 -5.17
C TRP A 150 -3.42 2.81 -4.35
N PHE A 151 -4.74 2.75 -4.37
CA PHE A 151 -5.61 3.78 -3.80
C PHE A 151 -6.38 3.18 -2.65
N VAL A 152 -6.53 3.94 -1.56
CA VAL A 152 -7.20 3.45 -0.35
C VAL A 152 -8.04 4.56 0.29
N ILE A 153 -9.32 4.26 0.55
CA ILE A 153 -10.18 5.03 1.46
C ILE A 153 -10.27 4.24 2.77
N PRO A 154 -9.63 4.71 3.85
CA PRO A 154 -9.68 4.04 5.15
C PRO A 154 -11.09 4.05 5.73
N GLN A 155 -11.40 3.06 6.57
CA GLN A 155 -12.67 3.01 7.31
C GLN A 155 -12.68 3.96 8.51
N ASP A 156 -11.53 4.19 9.13
CA ASP A 156 -11.36 5.10 10.27
C ASP A 156 -11.29 6.58 9.87
N ASP A 157 -10.95 6.87 8.62
CA ASP A 157 -10.88 8.21 8.04
C ASP A 157 -11.41 8.21 6.60
N PRO A 158 -12.73 8.06 6.41
CA PRO A 158 -13.34 7.88 5.09
C PRO A 158 -13.39 9.16 4.27
N LEU A 159 -12.90 10.29 4.80
CA LEU A 159 -12.85 11.58 4.10
C LEU A 159 -11.52 11.80 3.36
N VAL A 160 -10.59 10.84 3.41
CA VAL A 160 -9.27 10.96 2.79
C VAL A 160 -9.00 9.77 1.86
N LEU A 161 -8.57 10.09 0.64
CA LEU A 161 -8.04 9.11 -0.30
C LEU A 161 -6.52 9.09 -0.23
N TYR A 162 -5.94 7.99 0.22
CA TYR A 162 -4.49 7.77 0.19
C TYR A 162 -4.06 7.20 -1.16
N VAL A 163 -2.95 7.71 -1.68
CA VAL A 163 -2.37 7.31 -2.95
C VAL A 163 -0.96 6.78 -2.73
N TYR A 164 -0.75 5.51 -3.08
CA TYR A 164 0.53 4.82 -3.01
C TYR A 164 1.00 4.45 -4.42
N ALA A 165 2.32 4.34 -4.62
CA ALA A 165 2.86 3.88 -5.90
C ALA A 165 2.72 2.35 -6.04
N ALA A 166 2.76 1.61 -4.93
CA ALA A 166 2.53 0.17 -4.91
C ALA A 166 1.86 -0.30 -3.60
N PRO A 167 1.19 -1.48 -3.61
CA PRO A 167 0.34 -1.92 -2.51
C PRO A 167 1.07 -2.36 -1.24
N GLN A 168 2.40 -2.49 -1.26
CA GLN A 168 3.23 -2.80 -0.09
C GLN A 168 4.16 -1.62 0.29
N ASP A 169 3.94 -0.43 -0.27
CA ASP A 169 4.69 0.75 0.13
C ASP A 169 4.34 1.16 1.56
N VAL A 170 5.37 1.53 2.33
CA VAL A 170 5.25 1.89 3.77
C VAL A 170 5.00 3.40 3.99
N ARG A 171 4.75 4.14 2.92
CA ARG A 171 4.44 5.57 2.93
C ARG A 171 3.59 5.92 1.72
N ALA A 172 2.52 6.68 1.93
CA ALA A 172 1.73 7.25 0.85
C ALA A 172 2.55 8.29 0.08
N HIS A 173 2.38 8.33 -1.24
CA HIS A 173 2.92 9.41 -2.06
C HIS A 173 2.19 10.72 -1.78
N THR A 174 0.86 10.65 -1.67
CA THR A 174 0.01 11.81 -1.38
C THR A 174 -1.32 11.37 -0.78
N SER A 175 -2.07 12.32 -0.26
CA SER A 175 -3.44 12.17 0.21
C SER A 175 -4.32 13.23 -0.45
N ILE A 176 -5.55 12.86 -0.79
CA ILE A 176 -6.55 13.78 -1.36
C ILE A 176 -7.71 13.87 -0.36
N PRO A 177 -8.00 15.05 0.22
CA PRO A 177 -9.21 15.23 1.02
C PRO A 177 -10.41 15.13 0.08
N LEU A 178 -11.36 14.25 0.35
CA LEU A 178 -12.50 14.01 -0.54
C LEU A 178 -13.65 15.00 -0.28
N LEU A 179 -13.74 15.55 0.93
CA LEU A 179 -14.87 16.41 1.33
C LEU A 179 -15.04 17.60 0.36
N GLY A 180 -16.24 17.70 -0.23
CA GLY A 180 -16.61 18.75 -1.17
C GLY A 180 -16.09 18.58 -2.60
N TYR A 181 -15.47 17.44 -2.96
CA TYR A 181 -15.20 17.11 -4.36
C TYR A 181 -16.46 16.63 -5.08
N GLN A 182 -16.51 16.86 -6.39
CA GLN A 182 -17.54 16.30 -7.28
C GLN A 182 -16.96 15.08 -8.00
N VAL A 183 -17.67 13.96 -7.95
CA VAL A 183 -17.37 12.78 -8.78
C VAL A 183 -18.13 12.90 -10.09
N ARG A 184 -17.42 12.88 -11.21
CA ARG A 184 -18.00 12.99 -12.56
C ARG A 184 -17.77 11.72 -13.35
N ASP A 185 -18.83 11.18 -13.93
CA ASP A 185 -18.74 10.15 -14.95
C ASP A 185 -18.27 10.78 -16.27
N MET A 186 -17.34 10.12 -16.97
CA MET A 186 -16.88 10.56 -18.27
C MET A 186 -17.53 9.69 -19.36
N PRO A 187 -18.07 10.29 -20.44
CA PRO A 187 -18.78 9.54 -21.47
C PRO A 187 -17.89 8.46 -22.09
N GLN A 188 -18.50 7.29 -22.35
CA GLN A 188 -17.89 6.05 -22.89
C GLN A 188 -17.29 6.18 -24.31
N SER A 189 -17.08 7.39 -24.83
CA SER A 189 -16.56 7.64 -26.18
C SER A 189 -15.17 7.03 -26.41
N GLU A 190 -14.44 6.70 -25.33
CA GLU A 190 -13.23 5.91 -25.37
C GLU A 190 -13.38 4.77 -24.36
N SER A 191 -13.03 3.55 -24.75
CA SER A 191 -13.14 2.26 -24.04
C SER A 191 -12.39 2.15 -22.70
N ARG A 192 -12.07 3.27 -22.07
CA ARG A 192 -11.35 3.40 -20.81
C ARG A 192 -12.37 3.80 -19.77
N HIS A 193 -12.55 2.98 -18.73
CA HIS A 193 -13.50 3.21 -17.64
C HIS A 193 -13.09 4.43 -16.80
N LEU A 194 -13.32 5.62 -17.37
CA LEU A 194 -12.84 6.92 -16.91
C LEU A 194 -13.84 7.57 -15.96
N PHE A 195 -13.32 8.20 -14.92
CA PHE A 195 -14.09 9.07 -14.05
C PHE A 195 -13.19 10.16 -13.47
N GLN A 196 -13.79 11.25 -12.99
CA GLN A 196 -13.04 12.39 -12.45
C GLN A 196 -13.47 12.74 -11.04
N LEU A 197 -12.50 13.21 -10.26
CA LEU A 197 -12.71 13.89 -9.00
C LEU A 197 -12.34 15.37 -9.19
N VAL A 198 -13.31 16.28 -9.00
CA VAL A 198 -13.19 17.71 -9.34
C VAL A 198 -13.52 18.60 -8.15
N GLN A 199 -12.64 19.54 -7.81
CA GLN A 199 -12.91 20.61 -6.84
C GLN A 199 -12.21 21.89 -7.25
N SER A 200 -12.99 22.93 -7.54
CA SER A 200 -12.51 24.23 -8.03
C SER A 200 -11.59 24.07 -9.26
N ARG A 201 -10.26 24.18 -9.10
CA ARG A 201 -9.25 24.02 -10.18
C ARG A 201 -8.56 22.65 -10.17
N GLN A 202 -8.83 21.81 -9.18
CA GLN A 202 -8.23 20.48 -9.06
C GLN A 202 -9.08 19.47 -9.82
N VAL A 203 -8.44 18.72 -10.70
CA VAL A 203 -9.04 17.64 -11.49
C VAL A 203 -8.12 16.44 -11.42
N PHE A 204 -8.63 15.34 -10.88
CA PHE A 204 -7.97 14.04 -10.92
C PHE A 204 -8.77 13.12 -11.86
N THR A 205 -8.13 12.62 -12.91
CA THR A 205 -8.76 11.71 -13.86
C THR A 205 -8.26 10.30 -13.63
N PHE A 206 -9.17 9.40 -13.29
CA PHE A 206 -8.87 8.01 -12.98
C PHE A 206 -9.33 7.09 -14.11
N VAL A 207 -8.59 6.01 -14.32
CA VAL A 207 -8.99 4.88 -15.17
C VAL A 207 -9.10 3.64 -14.28
N ALA A 208 -10.26 2.99 -14.31
CA ALA A 208 -10.46 1.68 -13.71
C ALA A 208 -10.23 0.56 -14.73
N ASP A 209 -9.87 -0.63 -14.23
CA ASP A 209 -9.67 -1.82 -15.06
C ASP A 209 -11.00 -2.39 -15.61
N THR A 210 -12.13 -2.10 -14.94
CA THR A 210 -13.48 -2.55 -15.32
C THR A 210 -14.54 -1.49 -15.01
N GLU A 211 -15.73 -1.61 -15.61
CA GLU A 211 -16.86 -0.69 -15.36
C GLU A 211 -17.41 -0.85 -13.94
N GLU A 212 -17.42 -2.07 -13.42
CA GLU A 212 -17.82 -2.39 -12.05
C GLU A 212 -16.89 -1.71 -11.04
N LEU A 213 -15.57 -1.79 -11.27
CA LEU A 213 -14.58 -1.14 -10.43
C LEU A 213 -14.71 0.38 -10.47
N LYS A 214 -14.92 0.96 -11.65
CA LYS A 214 -15.23 2.40 -11.81
C LYS A 214 -16.45 2.76 -10.96
N ARG A 215 -17.54 2.01 -11.07
CA ARG A 215 -18.79 2.26 -10.32
C ARG A 215 -18.59 2.20 -8.81
N HIS A 216 -17.85 1.20 -8.32
CA HIS A 216 -17.52 1.09 -6.89
C HIS A 216 -16.71 2.28 -6.39
N TRP A 217 -15.68 2.70 -7.13
CA TRP A 217 -14.88 3.87 -6.76
C TRP A 217 -15.67 5.16 -6.80
N MET A 218 -16.46 5.37 -7.85
CA MET A 218 -17.31 6.56 -7.96
C MET A 218 -18.30 6.64 -6.80
N ARG A 219 -18.96 5.53 -6.45
CA ARG A 219 -19.88 5.47 -5.31
C ARG A 219 -19.17 5.78 -3.99
N ALA A 220 -18.04 5.12 -3.73
CA ALA A 220 -17.27 5.33 -2.50
C ALA A 220 -16.81 6.79 -2.37
N MET A 221 -16.19 7.35 -3.42
CA MET A 221 -15.71 8.74 -3.41
C MET A 221 -16.85 9.75 -3.31
N ALA A 222 -18.01 9.51 -3.93
CA ALA A 222 -19.15 10.41 -3.85
C ALA A 222 -19.73 10.47 -2.43
N ARG A 223 -19.81 9.32 -1.75
CA ARG A 223 -20.24 9.26 -0.33
C ARG A 223 -19.26 10.00 0.58
N SER A 224 -17.96 9.72 0.45
CA SER A 224 -16.90 10.43 1.16
C SER A 224 -16.95 11.94 0.92
N ALA A 225 -17.16 12.36 -0.33
CA ALA A 225 -17.21 13.77 -0.69
C ALA A 225 -18.44 14.50 -0.15
N ALA A 226 -19.56 13.79 0.02
CA ALA A 226 -20.77 14.27 0.68
C ALA A 226 -20.68 14.26 2.23
N GLY A 227 -19.59 13.74 2.80
CA GLY A 227 -19.43 13.61 4.26
C GLY A 227 -20.19 12.43 4.86
N ILE A 228 -20.62 11.46 4.05
CA ILE A 228 -21.33 10.26 4.51
C ILE A 228 -20.28 9.23 4.94
N THR A 229 -20.12 9.03 6.25
CA THR A 229 -19.01 8.26 6.85
C THR A 229 -19.41 6.88 7.39
N HIS A 230 -20.71 6.59 7.52
CA HIS A 230 -21.21 5.30 8.01
C HIS A 230 -21.49 4.33 6.86
N PRO A 231 -21.29 3.01 7.01
CA PRO A 231 -21.80 2.02 6.06
C PRO A 231 -23.31 2.20 5.87
N GLU A 232 -23.83 1.95 4.67
CA GLU A 232 -25.28 1.74 4.53
C GLU A 232 -25.59 0.51 5.40
N GLU A 233 -26.51 0.64 6.36
CA GLU A 233 -27.14 -0.54 6.95
C GLU A 233 -27.77 -1.28 5.76
N GLU A 234 -27.40 -2.55 5.54
CA GLU A 234 -28.08 -3.39 4.56
C GLU A 234 -29.55 -3.44 4.97
N GLU A 235 -30.42 -2.76 4.22
CA GLU A 235 -31.86 -2.98 4.33
C GLU A 235 -32.12 -4.44 3.91
N ASP A 236 -32.51 -5.25 4.90
CA ASP A 236 -32.95 -6.66 4.80
C ASP A 236 -34.00 -6.90 3.69
#